data_AF-A0A238KTR3-F1
#
_entry.id   AF-A0A238KTR3-F1
#
_cell.length_a   1.000
_cell.length_b   1.000
_cell.length_c   1.000
_cell.angle_alpha   90.00
_cell.angle_beta   90.00
_cell.angle_gamma   90.00
#
_symmetry.space_group_name_H-M   'P 1'
#
loop_
_entity.id
_entity.type
_entity.pdbx_description
1 polymer ?
#
loop_
_entity_poly.entity_id
_entity_poly.type
_entity_poly.pdbx_seq_one_letter_code
_entity_poly.pdbx_strand_id
1 'polypeptide(L)'
;MRRILMTTTAAILLSSPLFAADLAYIVGNEDYDNFSDVRGGEDAADAVDAFAKLPFDTVVRADATATDIAASLAEFVERAGDAQRVVVVLSGLFVHSDRDAWLLPVDSETPNLATLPQTALPISTVLTVLSQHQGQAILLLGADDDDDAQGPYLREGIGNMDVPHGVTVYQGGPRAVARFAEDRLAVPGTALTSSAFNAGLVGSGYIPQDRVFIAKDIAEPAPVATDDTAEMAYWDATVAQDSEDGYAAYLKRYPDGEHAALAQAKIEEIRAEPNRAARLAEEALNLNRDQRREIQRDLSILDYNPRGIDGIFGPGSRGAITKWQQENAFDATSYLTRDQLTRLDAQAEKRAAELEAEAEARRVEQERQDRAYWAETGAAGDEAGLRVYLKRYPDGVFAEVAQERLAVIDEGKRAEAAAQDRAAWDVAVQANTEAAYRDYLTAMPSGAFAEDAKARIAEMTQADQNADEIARAERIEQNLRLNSGTRRLIEERLQALGLKPGAVDGVFDDKTRRAIRRYQTARQITVTGYLNQETVVRLMADSIFK
;
A
#
# COMPACT_ATOMS: atom_id res chain seq x y z
N MET A 1 -52.10 77.18 9.96
CA MET A 1 -52.62 75.79 10.07
C MET A 1 -52.21 75.04 8.82
N ARG A 2 -51.15 74.22 8.88
CA ARG A 2 -50.59 73.49 7.73
C ARG A 2 -51.15 72.07 7.71
N ARG A 3 -51.81 71.70 6.61
CA ARG A 3 -52.28 70.35 6.29
C ARG A 3 -51.07 69.48 5.92
N ILE A 4 -50.95 68.30 6.52
CA ILE A 4 -49.97 67.27 6.14
C ILE A 4 -50.75 66.15 5.43
N LEU A 5 -50.38 65.89 4.18
CA LEU A 5 -50.78 64.73 3.40
C LEU A 5 -50.06 63.50 3.99
N MET A 6 -50.79 62.46 4.36
CA MET A 6 -50.24 61.12 4.60
C MET A 6 -50.63 60.23 3.43
N THR A 7 -49.63 59.75 2.70
CA THR A 7 -49.73 58.73 1.65
C THR A 7 -49.82 57.35 2.28
N THR A 8 -50.89 56.62 1.95
CA THR A 8 -51.17 55.25 2.36
C THR A 8 -50.52 54.28 1.36
N THR A 9 -49.59 53.44 1.81
CA THR A 9 -49.04 52.32 1.02
C THR A 9 -49.64 51.03 1.56
N ALA A 10 -50.53 50.41 0.80
CA ALA A 10 -51.10 49.10 1.11
C ALA A 10 -50.13 48.00 0.68
N ALA A 11 -49.57 47.26 1.64
CA ALA A 11 -48.81 46.04 1.39
C ALA A 11 -49.78 44.85 1.30
N ILE A 12 -49.92 44.28 0.11
CA ILE A 12 -50.61 43.02 -0.12
C ILE A 12 -49.64 41.90 0.30
N LEU A 13 -49.92 41.25 1.43
CA LEU A 13 -49.28 40.00 1.84
C LEU A 13 -49.83 38.89 0.93
N LEU A 14 -49.04 38.49 -0.08
CA LEU A 14 -49.24 37.22 -0.78
C LEU A 14 -48.82 36.09 0.16
N SER A 15 -49.78 35.50 0.85
CA SER A 15 -49.63 34.19 1.48
C SER A 15 -49.63 33.13 0.39
N SER A 16 -48.46 32.63 0.01
CA SER A 16 -48.34 31.43 -0.82
C SER A 16 -48.96 30.24 -0.07
N PRO A 17 -49.77 29.38 -0.71
CA PRO A 17 -50.17 28.12 -0.09
C PRO A 17 -48.90 27.27 0.10
N LEU A 18 -48.65 26.81 1.33
CA LEU A 18 -47.71 25.71 1.55
C LEU A 18 -48.32 24.47 0.89
N PHE A 19 -47.72 24.00 -0.20
CA PHE A 19 -48.00 22.66 -0.70
C PHE A 19 -47.43 21.68 0.32
N ALA A 20 -48.27 20.78 0.84
CA ALA A 20 -47.79 19.70 1.69
C ALA A 20 -46.87 18.77 0.86
N ALA A 21 -45.69 18.46 1.40
CA ALA A 21 -44.69 17.61 0.74
C ALA A 21 -45.18 16.16 0.64
N ASP A 22 -44.70 15.43 -0.36
CA ASP A 22 -44.89 13.98 -0.43
C ASP A 22 -43.96 13.28 0.56
N LEU A 23 -44.24 12.04 0.96
CA LEU A 23 -43.43 11.33 1.96
C LEU A 23 -42.94 9.97 1.44
N ALA A 24 -41.66 9.69 1.63
CA ALA A 24 -41.04 8.40 1.38
C ALA A 24 -40.47 7.83 2.68
N TYR A 25 -40.98 6.67 3.10
CA TYR A 25 -40.48 5.92 4.25
C TYR A 25 -39.78 4.65 3.79
N ILE A 26 -38.49 4.54 4.07
CA ILE A 26 -37.61 3.51 3.51
C ILE A 26 -36.88 2.80 4.65
N VAL A 27 -36.98 1.48 4.70
CA VAL A 27 -36.22 0.64 5.61
C VAL A 27 -35.62 -0.52 4.83
N GLY A 28 -34.29 -0.61 4.82
CA GLY A 28 -33.55 -1.71 4.21
C GLY A 28 -32.65 -2.38 5.23
N ASN A 29 -32.79 -3.69 5.42
CA ASN A 29 -32.01 -4.47 6.39
C ASN A 29 -31.36 -5.67 5.68
N GLU A 30 -30.03 -5.77 5.75
CA GLU A 30 -29.21 -6.81 5.13
C GLU A 30 -28.39 -7.59 6.16
N ASP A 31 -27.71 -6.91 7.08
CA ASP A 31 -26.70 -7.51 7.98
C ASP A 31 -27.33 -7.91 9.32
N TYR A 32 -27.86 -9.14 9.42
CA TYR A 32 -28.54 -9.61 10.65
C TYR A 32 -27.58 -10.29 11.63
N ASP A 33 -27.70 -9.94 12.92
CA ASP A 33 -26.84 -10.50 13.98
C ASP A 33 -27.00 -12.02 14.17
N ASN A 34 -28.25 -12.51 14.04
CA ASN A 34 -28.61 -13.90 14.35
C ASN A 34 -29.26 -14.67 13.19
N PHE A 35 -29.37 -14.05 12.01
CA PHE A 35 -29.94 -14.66 10.81
C PHE A 35 -28.93 -14.63 9.66
N SER A 36 -29.27 -15.24 8.53
CA SER A 36 -28.45 -15.11 7.33
C SER A 36 -28.70 -13.75 6.70
N ASP A 37 -27.65 -13.17 6.13
CA ASP A 37 -27.73 -11.86 5.49
C ASP A 37 -28.69 -11.88 4.29
N VAL A 38 -29.53 -10.85 4.20
CA VAL A 38 -30.49 -10.68 3.10
C VAL A 38 -29.83 -9.84 2.00
N ARG A 39 -29.23 -10.50 1.01
CA ARG A 39 -28.43 -9.83 -0.02
C ARG A 39 -29.21 -8.77 -0.80
N GLY A 40 -28.74 -7.53 -0.76
CA GLY A 40 -29.43 -6.37 -1.33
C GLY A 40 -30.65 -5.92 -0.53
N GLY A 41 -30.69 -6.27 0.76
CA GLY A 41 -31.68 -5.83 1.73
C GLY A 41 -31.49 -4.35 2.04
N GLU A 42 -30.24 -3.90 2.17
CA GLU A 42 -29.89 -2.49 2.42
C GLU A 42 -30.07 -1.64 1.16
N ASP A 43 -29.92 -2.20 -0.06
CA ASP A 43 -30.04 -1.50 -1.35
C ASP A 43 -31.32 -0.62 -1.44
N ALA A 44 -32.39 -0.97 -0.73
CA ALA A 44 -33.61 -0.15 -0.68
C ALA A 44 -33.36 1.25 -0.10
N ALA A 45 -32.46 1.39 0.86
CA ALA A 45 -32.06 2.65 1.48
C ALA A 45 -31.39 3.60 0.47
N ASP A 46 -30.68 3.07 -0.54
CA ASP A 46 -30.03 3.87 -1.58
C ASP A 46 -31.02 4.65 -2.45
N ALA A 47 -32.28 4.18 -2.54
CA ALA A 47 -33.33 4.89 -3.26
C ALA A 47 -33.62 6.29 -2.68
N VAL A 48 -33.15 6.60 -1.46
CA VAL A 48 -33.26 7.93 -0.83
C VAL A 48 -32.75 9.05 -1.72
N ASP A 49 -31.66 8.82 -2.46
CA ASP A 49 -31.03 9.83 -3.30
C ASP A 49 -31.89 10.18 -4.52
N ALA A 50 -32.70 9.22 -4.99
CA ALA A 50 -33.65 9.45 -6.07
C ALA A 50 -34.87 10.24 -5.56
N PHE A 51 -35.41 9.89 -4.38
CA PHE A 51 -36.53 10.61 -3.77
C PHE A 51 -36.16 12.01 -3.27
N ALA A 52 -34.94 12.23 -2.78
CA ALA A 52 -34.47 13.53 -2.31
C ALA A 52 -34.36 14.59 -3.43
N LYS A 53 -34.31 14.17 -4.70
CA LYS A 53 -34.34 15.06 -5.88
C LYS A 53 -35.75 15.50 -6.27
N LEU A 54 -36.77 14.92 -5.64
CA LEU A 54 -38.18 15.16 -5.86
C LEU A 54 -38.77 15.91 -4.66
N PRO A 55 -40.01 16.43 -4.72
CA PRO A 55 -40.68 17.06 -3.57
C PRO A 55 -41.13 16.03 -2.50
N PHE A 56 -40.29 15.02 -2.24
CA PHE A 56 -40.47 14.03 -1.20
C PHE A 56 -39.61 14.38 0.01
N ASP A 57 -40.29 14.47 1.14
CA ASP A 57 -39.71 14.29 2.45
C ASP A 57 -39.33 12.81 2.65
N THR A 58 -38.18 12.53 3.26
CA THR A 58 -37.69 11.16 3.43
C THR A 58 -37.50 10.80 4.91
N VAL A 59 -37.82 9.55 5.25
CA VAL A 59 -37.48 8.88 6.52
C VAL A 59 -36.81 7.57 6.14
N VAL A 60 -35.50 7.45 6.35
CA VAL A 60 -34.72 6.30 5.86
C VAL A 60 -33.93 5.65 6.98
N ARG A 61 -33.93 4.31 7.02
CA ARG A 61 -33.05 3.51 7.88
C ARG A 61 -32.42 2.37 7.07
N ALA A 62 -31.13 2.18 7.29
CA ALA A 62 -30.35 1.05 6.82
C ALA A 62 -29.96 0.23 8.06
N ASP A 63 -30.02 -1.09 7.97
CA ASP A 63 -29.73 -2.05 9.04
C ASP A 63 -30.32 -1.63 10.39
N ALA A 64 -31.63 -1.40 10.37
CA ALA A 64 -32.36 -0.81 11.48
C ALA A 64 -32.47 -1.80 12.65
N THR A 65 -32.03 -1.37 13.83
CA THR A 65 -32.30 -2.08 15.10
C THR A 65 -33.77 -1.93 15.51
N ALA A 66 -34.22 -2.71 16.49
CA ALA A 66 -35.56 -2.59 17.07
C ALA A 66 -35.85 -1.16 17.57
N THR A 67 -34.83 -0.48 18.10
CA THR A 67 -34.94 0.92 18.56
C THR A 67 -35.10 1.88 17.38
N ASP A 68 -34.34 1.66 16.30
CA ASP A 68 -34.43 2.47 15.09
C ASP A 68 -35.78 2.33 14.40
N ILE A 69 -36.30 1.10 14.29
CA ILE A 69 -37.63 0.80 13.75
C ILE A 69 -38.72 1.52 14.55
N ALA A 70 -38.67 1.45 15.88
CA ALA A 70 -39.66 2.10 16.73
C ALA A 70 -39.64 3.63 16.55
N ALA A 71 -38.45 4.23 16.48
CA ALA A 71 -38.30 5.67 16.28
C ALA A 71 -38.74 6.12 14.88
N SER A 72 -38.33 5.39 13.83
CA SER A 72 -38.65 5.74 12.44
C SER A 72 -40.13 5.50 12.10
N LEU A 73 -40.75 4.47 12.66
CA LEU A 73 -42.20 4.25 12.52
C LEU A 73 -43.00 5.38 13.17
N ALA A 74 -42.61 5.84 14.37
CA ALA A 74 -43.27 6.95 15.02
C ALA A 74 -43.18 8.24 14.19
N GLU A 75 -41.99 8.52 13.64
CA GLU A 75 -41.76 9.66 12.73
C GLU A 75 -42.60 9.54 11.44
N PHE A 76 -42.65 8.34 10.84
CA PHE A 76 -43.44 8.08 9.65
C PHE A 76 -44.94 8.31 9.90
N VAL A 77 -45.49 7.76 10.99
CA VAL A 77 -46.91 7.91 11.33
C VAL A 77 -47.28 9.37 11.56
N GLU A 78 -46.40 10.14 12.22
CA GLU A 78 -46.60 11.57 12.44
C GLU A 78 -46.62 12.35 11.12
N ARG A 79 -45.64 12.14 10.25
CA ARG A 79 -45.46 12.91 9.00
C ARG A 79 -46.42 12.50 7.89
N ALA A 80 -46.85 11.23 7.88
CA ALA A 80 -47.72 10.72 6.82
C ALA A 80 -49.08 11.42 6.79
N GLY A 81 -49.61 11.84 7.94
CA GLY A 81 -50.95 12.45 8.02
C GLY A 81 -51.15 13.70 7.16
N ASP A 82 -50.07 14.47 6.94
CA ASP A 82 -50.11 15.70 6.13
C ASP A 82 -49.66 15.48 4.68
N ALA A 83 -49.10 14.32 4.34
CA ALA A 83 -48.50 14.06 3.04
C ALA A 83 -49.53 13.85 1.91
N GLN A 84 -49.25 14.37 0.71
CA GLN A 84 -50.15 14.19 -0.45
C GLN A 84 -50.00 12.79 -1.06
N ARG A 85 -48.77 12.34 -1.26
CA ARG A 85 -48.43 11.00 -1.73
C ARG A 85 -47.51 10.33 -0.72
N VAL A 86 -47.69 9.03 -0.54
CA VAL A 86 -46.90 8.25 0.40
C VAL A 86 -46.31 7.04 -0.31
N VAL A 87 -44.98 6.93 -0.26
CA VAL A 87 -44.24 5.77 -0.72
C VAL A 87 -43.61 5.09 0.48
N VAL A 88 -43.77 3.79 0.59
CA VAL A 88 -43.10 2.99 1.61
C VAL A 88 -42.31 1.89 0.91
N VAL A 89 -41.04 1.75 1.26
CA VAL A 89 -40.14 0.71 0.73
C VAL A 89 -39.55 -0.04 1.91
N LEU A 90 -39.89 -1.32 2.04
CA LEU A 90 -39.42 -2.19 3.12
C LEU A 90 -38.70 -3.37 2.50
N SER A 91 -37.45 -3.58 2.88
CA SER A 91 -36.60 -4.63 2.32
C SER A 91 -35.82 -5.33 3.43
N GLY A 92 -35.79 -6.66 3.42
CA GLY A 92 -35.11 -7.46 4.45
C GLY A 92 -35.85 -8.75 4.76
N LEU A 93 -35.67 -9.25 5.99
CA LEU A 93 -36.22 -10.49 6.48
C LEU A 93 -37.62 -10.27 7.04
N PHE A 94 -38.59 -11.01 6.50
CA PHE A 94 -39.98 -10.94 6.94
C PHE A 94 -40.37 -12.22 7.66
N VAL A 95 -41.24 -12.08 8.65
CA VAL A 95 -41.96 -13.20 9.23
C VAL A 95 -43.45 -12.88 9.24
N HIS A 96 -44.25 -13.91 9.05
CA HIS A 96 -45.70 -13.78 9.06
C HIS A 96 -46.37 -14.87 9.89
N SER A 97 -47.56 -14.53 10.36
CA SER A 97 -48.53 -15.45 10.94
C SER A 97 -49.70 -15.61 9.97
N ASP A 98 -50.79 -16.25 10.40
CA ASP A 98 -52.03 -16.32 9.62
C ASP A 98 -52.72 -14.96 9.42
N ARG A 99 -52.32 -13.91 10.15
CA ARG A 99 -53.05 -12.63 10.19
C ARG A 99 -52.22 -11.39 9.93
N ASP A 100 -50.95 -11.42 10.29
CA ASP A 100 -50.07 -10.25 10.28
C ASP A 100 -48.68 -10.67 9.79
N ALA A 101 -47.97 -9.71 9.20
CA ALA A 101 -46.58 -9.82 8.77
C ALA A 101 -45.75 -8.70 9.43
N TRP A 102 -44.47 -8.99 9.65
CA TRP A 102 -43.51 -8.08 10.27
C TRP A 102 -42.18 -8.09 9.51
N LEU A 103 -41.59 -6.91 9.33
CA LEU A 103 -40.18 -6.79 8.95
C LEU A 103 -39.33 -6.85 10.23
N LEU A 104 -38.35 -7.75 10.26
CA LEU A 104 -37.47 -7.94 11.42
C LEU A 104 -36.34 -6.89 11.44
N PRO A 105 -36.00 -6.35 12.62
CA PRO A 105 -34.78 -5.56 12.78
C PRO A 105 -33.53 -6.46 12.75
N VAL A 106 -32.37 -5.86 12.48
CA VAL A 106 -31.09 -6.58 12.36
C VAL A 106 -30.62 -7.23 13.66
N ASP A 107 -30.98 -6.65 14.81
CA ASP A 107 -30.68 -7.16 16.15
C ASP A 107 -31.73 -8.17 16.65
N SER A 108 -32.54 -8.72 15.75
CA SER A 108 -33.53 -9.75 16.09
C SER A 108 -32.84 -11.02 16.59
N GLU A 109 -33.30 -11.53 17.74
CA GLU A 109 -33.03 -12.90 18.17
C GLU A 109 -34.09 -13.85 17.57
N THR A 110 -34.43 -14.94 18.26
CA THR A 110 -35.48 -15.87 17.81
C THR A 110 -36.85 -15.18 17.74
N PRO A 111 -37.56 -15.15 16.58
CA PRO A 111 -38.82 -14.44 16.45
C PRO A 111 -39.90 -15.12 17.29
N ASN A 112 -40.63 -14.33 18.07
CA ASN A 112 -41.69 -14.82 18.93
C ASN A 112 -42.93 -13.94 18.78
N LEU A 113 -44.07 -14.57 18.46
CA LEU A 113 -45.34 -13.87 18.25
C LEU A 113 -45.74 -12.95 19.43
N ALA A 114 -45.31 -13.25 20.66
CA ALA A 114 -45.57 -12.43 21.83
C ALA A 114 -44.72 -11.15 21.90
N THR A 115 -43.53 -11.14 21.29
CA THR A 115 -42.56 -10.02 21.38
C THR A 115 -42.50 -9.20 20.09
N LEU A 116 -42.75 -9.80 18.93
CA LEU A 116 -42.70 -9.14 17.62
C LEU A 116 -43.48 -7.84 17.54
N PRO A 117 -44.71 -7.70 18.10
CA PRO A 117 -45.44 -6.44 18.04
C PRO A 117 -44.74 -5.26 18.77
N GLN A 118 -43.73 -5.52 19.60
CA GLN A 118 -42.98 -4.51 20.34
C GLN A 118 -41.62 -4.17 19.71
N THR A 119 -41.06 -5.10 18.93
CA THR A 119 -39.67 -5.00 18.46
C THR A 119 -39.54 -4.94 16.94
N ALA A 120 -40.49 -5.49 16.20
CA ALA A 120 -40.46 -5.55 14.73
C ALA A 120 -41.44 -4.53 14.12
N LEU A 121 -41.31 -4.29 12.81
CA LEU A 121 -42.17 -3.35 12.07
C LEU A 121 -43.44 -4.08 11.56
N PRO A 122 -44.62 -3.86 12.17
CA PRO A 122 -45.86 -4.47 11.70
C PRO A 122 -46.33 -3.87 10.37
N ILE A 123 -46.47 -4.72 9.35
CA ILE A 123 -46.94 -4.31 8.02
C ILE A 123 -48.40 -3.84 8.07
N SER A 124 -49.21 -4.39 8.97
CA SER A 124 -50.60 -3.95 9.18
C SER A 124 -50.69 -2.49 9.66
N THR A 125 -49.73 -2.01 10.47
CA THR A 125 -49.67 -0.59 10.85
C THR A 125 -49.32 0.29 9.66
N VAL A 126 -48.34 -0.13 8.84
CA VAL A 126 -47.97 0.58 7.60
C VAL A 126 -49.16 0.67 6.65
N LEU A 127 -49.83 -0.45 6.40
CA LEU A 127 -51.04 -0.52 5.56
C LEU A 127 -52.18 0.34 6.13
N THR A 128 -52.32 0.41 7.46
CA THR A 128 -53.30 1.27 8.13
C THR A 128 -53.04 2.74 7.80
N VAL A 129 -51.79 3.20 7.88
CA VAL A 129 -51.40 4.56 7.50
C VAL A 129 -51.67 4.80 6.01
N LEU A 130 -51.21 3.89 5.15
CA LEU A 130 -51.38 4.00 3.69
C LEU A 130 -52.85 4.02 3.25
N SER A 131 -53.75 3.38 4.01
CA SER A 131 -55.19 3.39 3.71
C SER A 131 -55.84 4.77 3.73
N GLN A 132 -55.20 5.76 4.39
CA GLN A 132 -55.67 7.15 4.42
C GLN A 132 -55.32 7.90 3.13
N HIS A 133 -54.37 7.39 2.33
CA HIS A 133 -53.90 7.99 1.08
C HIS A 133 -54.39 7.19 -0.13
N GLN A 134 -55.71 6.96 -0.21
CA GLN A 134 -56.30 6.12 -1.25
C GLN A 134 -55.96 6.61 -2.65
N GLY A 135 -55.40 5.71 -3.46
CA GLY A 135 -54.96 6.04 -4.80
C GLY A 135 -53.73 6.95 -4.82
N GLN A 136 -53.03 7.20 -3.72
CA GLN A 136 -51.76 7.95 -3.64
C GLN A 136 -50.71 7.25 -2.75
N ALA A 137 -50.97 6.01 -2.36
CA ALA A 137 -50.12 5.18 -1.52
C ALA A 137 -49.49 4.02 -2.32
N ILE A 138 -48.18 3.84 -2.19
CA ILE A 138 -47.44 2.68 -2.72
C ILE A 138 -46.63 2.04 -1.60
N LEU A 139 -46.71 0.71 -1.49
CA LEU A 139 -45.86 -0.11 -0.64
C LEU A 139 -45.04 -1.06 -1.51
N LEU A 140 -43.72 -1.02 -1.37
CA LEU A 140 -42.80 -1.97 -1.98
C LEU A 140 -42.23 -2.88 -0.89
N LEU A 141 -42.26 -4.20 -1.12
CA LEU A 141 -41.78 -5.21 -0.17
C LEU A 141 -40.73 -6.10 -0.82
N GLY A 142 -39.48 -5.92 -0.40
CA GLY A 142 -38.31 -6.69 -0.83
C GLY A 142 -38.03 -7.83 0.12
N ALA A 143 -38.45 -9.05 -0.22
CA ALA A 143 -38.25 -10.23 0.62
C ALA A 143 -37.85 -11.43 -0.23
N ASP A 144 -37.05 -12.31 0.36
CA ASP A 144 -36.87 -13.66 -0.15
C ASP A 144 -38.02 -14.54 0.39
N ASP A 145 -38.57 -15.41 -0.46
CA ASP A 145 -39.79 -16.20 -0.17
C ASP A 145 -39.42 -17.67 0.05
N ASP A 146 -38.69 -17.91 1.14
CA ASP A 146 -38.20 -19.25 1.50
C ASP A 146 -39.26 -20.10 2.26
N ASP A 147 -40.34 -19.48 2.76
CA ASP A 147 -41.50 -20.09 3.48
C ASP A 147 -41.14 -21.07 4.62
N ASP A 148 -39.95 -20.87 5.21
CA ASP A 148 -39.40 -21.70 6.28
C ASP A 148 -40.11 -21.45 7.62
N ALA A 149 -40.32 -22.51 8.40
CA ALA A 149 -41.04 -22.41 9.66
C ALA A 149 -40.18 -21.78 10.78
N GLN A 150 -40.55 -20.59 11.24
CA GLN A 150 -39.88 -19.84 12.32
C GLN A 150 -40.59 -20.09 13.68
N GLY A 151 -40.77 -21.37 14.01
CA GLY A 151 -41.51 -21.82 15.20
C GLY A 151 -42.95 -22.29 14.89
N PRO A 152 -43.79 -22.50 15.93
CA PRO A 152 -45.10 -23.14 15.75
C PRO A 152 -46.19 -22.27 15.11
N TYR A 153 -46.01 -20.94 15.08
CA TYR A 153 -47.04 -19.99 14.64
C TYR A 153 -46.53 -18.94 13.64
N LEU A 154 -45.26 -19.03 13.25
CA LEU A 154 -44.60 -18.06 12.37
C LEU A 154 -43.92 -18.79 11.23
N ARG A 155 -43.93 -18.16 10.07
CA ARG A 155 -43.24 -18.60 8.86
C ARG A 155 -42.47 -17.42 8.29
N GLU A 156 -41.36 -17.71 7.64
CA GLU A 156 -40.55 -16.73 6.95
C GLU A 156 -41.26 -16.23 5.68
N GLY A 157 -41.02 -14.98 5.33
CA GLY A 157 -41.67 -14.32 4.20
C GLY A 157 -42.82 -13.41 4.62
N ILE A 158 -43.44 -12.80 3.61
CA ILE A 158 -44.50 -11.78 3.77
C ILE A 158 -45.87 -12.45 3.99
N GLY A 159 -46.06 -13.65 3.46
CA GLY A 159 -47.33 -14.38 3.51
C GLY A 159 -48.48 -13.66 2.80
N ASN A 160 -49.71 -14.04 3.14
CA ASN A 160 -50.90 -13.37 2.61
C ASN A 160 -51.20 -12.11 3.42
N MET A 161 -51.42 -11.00 2.71
CA MET A 161 -51.81 -9.72 3.32
C MET A 161 -53.19 -9.28 2.86
N ASP A 162 -53.96 -8.71 3.78
CA ASP A 162 -55.20 -8.01 3.45
C ASP A 162 -54.87 -6.56 3.08
N VAL A 163 -54.75 -6.29 1.78
CA VAL A 163 -54.36 -4.98 1.27
C VAL A 163 -55.59 -4.04 1.25
N PRO A 164 -55.55 -2.90 1.98
CA PRO A 164 -56.67 -1.96 2.00
C PRO A 164 -57.00 -1.39 0.61
N HIS A 165 -58.27 -1.07 0.40
CA HIS A 165 -58.71 -0.45 -0.86
C HIS A 165 -57.95 0.85 -1.15
N GLY A 166 -57.47 0.98 -2.39
CA GLY A 166 -56.75 2.17 -2.86
C GLY A 166 -55.24 2.15 -2.59
N VAL A 167 -54.71 1.14 -1.90
CA VAL A 167 -53.25 0.96 -1.70
C VAL A 167 -52.70 0.06 -2.82
N THR A 168 -51.60 0.48 -3.44
CA THR A 168 -50.85 -0.35 -4.39
C THR A 168 -49.70 -1.02 -3.66
N VAL A 169 -49.59 -2.35 -3.75
CA VAL A 169 -48.47 -3.10 -3.16
C VAL A 169 -47.72 -3.82 -4.26
N TYR A 170 -46.40 -3.72 -4.30
CA TYR A 170 -45.54 -4.56 -5.13
C TYR A 170 -44.57 -5.34 -4.26
N GLN A 171 -44.41 -6.62 -4.56
CA GLN A 171 -43.51 -7.52 -3.87
C GLN A 171 -42.55 -8.19 -4.84
N GLY A 172 -41.34 -8.48 -4.38
CA GLY A 172 -40.33 -9.22 -5.14
C GLY A 172 -39.03 -9.34 -4.34
N GLY A 173 -37.98 -9.82 -5.00
CA GLY A 173 -36.68 -9.94 -4.35
C GLY A 173 -36.11 -8.56 -3.93
N PRO A 174 -35.35 -8.48 -2.83
CA PRO A 174 -34.81 -7.22 -2.28
C PRO A 174 -34.20 -6.28 -3.34
N ARG A 175 -33.29 -6.79 -4.18
CA ARG A 175 -32.64 -6.04 -5.26
C ARG A 175 -33.58 -5.54 -6.36
N ALA A 176 -34.62 -6.31 -6.67
CA ALA A 176 -35.59 -5.93 -7.70
C ALA A 176 -36.47 -4.78 -7.19
N VAL A 177 -36.83 -4.82 -5.91
CA VAL A 177 -37.58 -3.74 -5.24
C VAL A 177 -36.75 -2.47 -5.12
N ALA A 178 -35.49 -2.57 -4.67
CA ALA A 178 -34.58 -1.44 -4.57
C ALA A 178 -34.41 -0.72 -5.92
N ARG A 179 -34.03 -1.46 -6.98
CA ARG A 179 -33.90 -0.90 -8.34
C ARG A 179 -35.20 -0.32 -8.87
N PHE A 180 -36.34 -0.95 -8.60
CA PHE A 180 -37.62 -0.39 -9.03
C PHE A 180 -37.93 0.92 -8.30
N ALA A 181 -37.65 1.01 -7.00
CA ALA A 181 -37.82 2.23 -6.22
C ALA A 181 -36.98 3.37 -6.80
N GLU A 182 -35.70 3.11 -7.06
CA GLU A 182 -34.73 4.10 -7.54
C GLU A 182 -34.92 4.48 -9.01
N ASP A 183 -34.94 3.49 -9.91
CA ASP A 183 -34.85 3.71 -11.36
C ASP A 183 -36.19 3.95 -12.05
N ARG A 184 -37.30 3.62 -11.37
CA ARG A 184 -38.64 3.63 -11.99
C ARG A 184 -39.62 4.46 -11.18
N LEU A 185 -39.79 4.16 -9.90
CA LEU A 185 -40.79 4.83 -9.06
C LEU A 185 -40.42 6.29 -8.78
N ALA A 186 -39.15 6.58 -8.50
CA ALA A 186 -38.63 7.93 -8.33
C ALA A 186 -38.37 8.68 -9.65
N VAL A 187 -38.87 8.19 -10.79
CA VAL A 187 -38.72 8.83 -12.11
C VAL A 187 -40.06 9.41 -12.60
N PRO A 188 -40.15 10.74 -12.80
CA PRO A 188 -41.36 11.37 -13.35
C PRO A 188 -41.76 10.83 -14.73
N GLY A 189 -43.04 10.52 -14.91
CA GLY A 189 -43.61 10.07 -16.18
C GLY A 189 -43.62 8.54 -16.37
N THR A 190 -43.10 7.75 -15.42
CA THR A 190 -42.98 6.30 -15.57
C THR A 190 -44.33 5.59 -15.37
N ALA A 191 -44.68 4.69 -16.29
CA ALA A 191 -45.85 3.80 -16.20
C ALA A 191 -45.58 2.65 -15.21
N LEU A 192 -46.10 2.77 -13.99
CA LEU A 192 -45.74 1.90 -12.87
C LEU A 192 -46.01 0.42 -13.11
N THR A 193 -47.22 0.07 -13.55
CA THR A 193 -47.67 -1.32 -13.65
C THR A 193 -46.80 -2.13 -14.62
N SER A 194 -46.55 -1.57 -15.80
CA SER A 194 -45.71 -2.20 -16.84
C SER A 194 -44.25 -2.26 -16.40
N SER A 195 -43.73 -1.21 -15.75
CA SER A 195 -42.36 -1.20 -15.22
C SER A 195 -42.15 -2.19 -14.07
N ALA A 196 -43.12 -2.33 -13.17
CA ALA A 196 -43.04 -3.26 -12.04
C ALA A 196 -43.05 -4.71 -12.53
N PHE A 197 -43.92 -5.04 -13.48
CA PHE A 197 -43.95 -6.37 -14.10
C PHE A 197 -42.64 -6.70 -14.82
N ASN A 198 -42.07 -5.75 -15.57
CA ASN A 198 -40.79 -5.93 -16.25
C ASN A 198 -39.60 -6.06 -15.27
N ALA A 199 -39.72 -5.49 -14.07
CA ALA A 199 -38.77 -5.67 -12.98
C ALA A 199 -38.94 -7.00 -12.23
N GLY A 200 -39.91 -7.84 -12.63
CA GLY A 200 -40.20 -9.11 -11.98
C GLY A 200 -40.99 -8.98 -10.68
N LEU A 201 -41.60 -7.82 -10.42
CA LEU A 201 -42.41 -7.59 -9.23
C LEU A 201 -43.85 -8.06 -9.43
N VAL A 202 -44.41 -8.62 -8.36
CA VAL A 202 -45.82 -9.03 -8.29
C VAL A 202 -46.62 -7.94 -7.61
N GLY A 203 -47.66 -7.45 -8.27
CA GLY A 203 -48.54 -6.43 -7.70
C GLY A 203 -49.76 -7.02 -7.01
N SER A 204 -50.22 -6.40 -5.92
CA SER A 204 -51.51 -6.64 -5.28
C SER A 204 -52.21 -5.33 -4.89
N GLY A 205 -53.50 -5.40 -4.53
CA GLY A 205 -54.32 -4.24 -4.18
C GLY A 205 -54.83 -3.43 -5.38
N TYR A 206 -54.76 -2.10 -5.30
CA TYR A 206 -55.21 -1.19 -6.35
C TYR A 206 -54.12 -1.01 -7.42
N ILE A 207 -54.22 -1.72 -8.54
CA ILE A 207 -53.24 -1.68 -9.65
C ILE A 207 -53.90 -1.12 -10.92
N PRO A 208 -53.96 0.21 -11.09
CA PRO A 208 -54.47 0.82 -12.32
C PRO A 208 -53.52 0.57 -13.51
N GLN A 209 -54.06 0.36 -14.71
CA GLN A 209 -53.26 0.20 -15.92
C GLN A 209 -52.58 1.52 -16.30
N ASP A 210 -51.28 1.46 -16.64
CA ASP A 210 -50.47 2.57 -17.15
C ASP A 210 -50.50 3.85 -16.32
N ARG A 211 -50.71 3.72 -15.00
CA ARG A 211 -50.66 4.85 -14.09
C ARG A 211 -49.24 5.39 -13.98
N VAL A 212 -49.15 6.71 -14.12
CA VAL A 212 -47.98 7.51 -13.74
C VAL A 212 -48.19 8.01 -12.31
N PHE A 213 -47.24 7.74 -11.42
CA PHE A 213 -47.34 8.11 -10.00
C PHE A 213 -46.69 9.44 -9.68
N ILE A 214 -45.61 9.76 -10.39
CA ILE A 214 -44.99 11.08 -10.38
C ILE A 214 -45.22 11.66 -11.76
N ALA A 215 -46.13 12.62 -11.88
CA ALA A 215 -46.40 13.26 -13.16
C ALA A 215 -45.13 13.97 -13.65
N LYS A 216 -44.76 13.77 -14.92
CA LYS A 216 -43.81 14.63 -15.60
C LYS A 216 -44.60 15.85 -16.07
N ASP A 217 -44.23 17.06 -15.65
CA ASP A 217 -44.84 18.28 -16.18
C ASP A 217 -44.54 18.38 -17.69
N ILE A 218 -45.44 17.81 -18.48
CA ILE A 218 -45.57 18.07 -19.90
C ILE A 218 -47.05 18.27 -20.15
N ALA A 219 -47.44 19.52 -20.36
CA ALA A 219 -48.70 19.81 -21.02
C ALA A 219 -48.61 19.25 -22.44
N GLU A 220 -49.43 18.25 -22.74
CA GLU A 220 -49.62 17.74 -24.10
C GLU A 220 -50.67 18.61 -24.81
N PRO A 221 -50.39 19.10 -26.04
CA PRO A 221 -51.47 19.31 -26.99
C PRO A 221 -51.22 18.62 -28.33
N ALA A 222 -52.35 18.33 -28.98
CA ALA A 222 -52.54 17.71 -30.29
C ALA A 222 -51.76 18.42 -31.44
N PRO A 223 -51.63 17.81 -32.63
CA PRO A 223 -50.66 18.23 -33.63
C PRO A 223 -51.11 19.55 -34.27
N VAL A 224 -50.30 20.60 -34.10
CA VAL A 224 -50.43 21.86 -34.84
C VAL A 224 -49.26 22.01 -35.80
N ALA A 225 -49.58 22.48 -37.00
CA ALA A 225 -48.63 22.83 -38.03
C ALA A 225 -47.70 23.96 -37.55
N THR A 226 -46.40 23.78 -37.81
CA THR A 226 -45.29 24.76 -37.81
C THR A 226 -45.51 26.00 -36.95
N ASP A 227 -45.33 25.83 -35.64
CA ASP A 227 -44.88 26.91 -34.77
C ASP A 227 -43.39 26.66 -34.53
N ASP A 228 -42.52 27.51 -35.07
CA ASP A 228 -41.05 27.38 -35.01
C ASP A 228 -40.56 27.22 -33.56
N THR A 229 -41.33 27.72 -32.59
CA THR A 229 -41.06 27.59 -31.15
C THR A 229 -41.28 26.18 -30.60
N ALA A 230 -42.27 25.45 -31.13
CA ALA A 230 -42.57 24.08 -30.70
C ALA A 230 -41.61 23.06 -31.33
N GLU A 231 -41.18 23.30 -32.58
CA GLU A 231 -40.13 22.50 -33.21
C GLU A 231 -38.80 22.68 -32.48
N MET A 232 -38.43 23.92 -32.13
CA MET A 232 -37.19 24.22 -31.40
C MET A 232 -37.14 23.53 -30.03
N ALA A 233 -38.23 23.58 -29.25
CA ALA A 233 -38.30 22.89 -27.96
C ALA A 233 -38.18 21.35 -28.10
N TYR A 234 -38.77 20.78 -29.16
CA TYR A 234 -38.64 19.35 -29.45
C TYR A 234 -37.21 19.00 -29.91
N TRP A 235 -36.59 19.85 -30.72
CA TRP A 235 -35.21 19.70 -31.13
C TRP A 235 -34.24 19.76 -29.95
N ASP A 236 -34.39 20.73 -29.05
CA ASP A 236 -33.56 20.84 -27.84
C ASP A 236 -33.67 19.57 -26.97
N ALA A 237 -34.88 19.03 -26.80
CA ALA A 237 -35.09 17.76 -26.10
C ALA A 237 -34.45 16.57 -26.84
N THR A 238 -34.50 16.57 -28.17
CA THR A 238 -33.89 15.53 -29.02
C THR A 238 -32.37 15.55 -28.90
N VAL A 239 -31.76 16.74 -28.95
CA VAL A 239 -30.32 16.94 -28.76
C VAL A 239 -29.91 16.59 -27.33
N ALA A 240 -30.72 16.91 -26.33
CA ALA A 240 -30.45 16.53 -24.94
C ALA A 240 -30.47 15.01 -24.74
N GLN A 241 -31.32 14.27 -25.48
CA GLN A 241 -31.36 12.82 -25.44
C GLN A 241 -30.21 12.15 -26.22
N ASP A 242 -29.71 12.81 -27.28
CA ASP A 242 -28.61 12.39 -28.15
C ASP A 242 -28.62 10.88 -28.50
N SER A 243 -29.78 10.40 -28.95
CA SER A 243 -30.04 8.99 -29.24
C SER A 243 -30.61 8.82 -30.65
N GLU A 244 -30.31 7.68 -31.28
CA GLU A 244 -30.82 7.36 -32.62
C GLU A 244 -32.36 7.41 -32.67
N ASP A 245 -33.03 6.82 -31.67
CA ASP A 245 -34.50 6.82 -31.57
C ASP A 245 -35.06 8.25 -31.41
N GLY A 246 -34.39 9.10 -30.64
CA GLY A 246 -34.78 10.51 -30.47
C GLY A 246 -34.72 11.28 -31.80
N TYR A 247 -33.60 11.19 -32.51
CA TYR A 247 -33.45 11.85 -33.82
C TYR A 247 -34.38 11.25 -34.88
N ALA A 248 -34.62 9.93 -34.85
CA ALA A 248 -35.58 9.28 -35.75
C ALA A 248 -37.03 9.72 -35.45
N ALA A 249 -37.38 9.90 -34.18
CA ALA A 249 -38.68 10.43 -33.76
C ALA A 249 -38.86 11.89 -34.21
N TYR A 250 -37.81 12.73 -34.10
CA TYR A 250 -37.81 14.09 -34.64
C TYR A 250 -38.07 14.10 -36.16
N LEU A 251 -37.33 13.30 -36.93
CA LEU A 251 -37.53 13.18 -38.39
C LEU A 251 -38.93 12.68 -38.77
N LYS A 252 -39.53 11.80 -37.95
CA LYS A 252 -40.91 11.33 -38.15
C LYS A 252 -41.95 12.42 -37.90
N ARG A 253 -41.70 13.29 -36.91
CA ARG A 253 -42.59 14.37 -36.47
C ARG A 253 -42.46 15.62 -37.35
N TYR A 254 -41.25 15.92 -37.81
CA TYR A 254 -40.85 17.09 -38.60
C TYR A 254 -39.99 16.66 -39.81
N PRO A 255 -40.56 15.98 -40.82
CA PRO A 255 -39.79 15.44 -41.95
C PRO A 255 -39.13 16.51 -42.81
N ASP A 256 -39.74 17.71 -42.90
CA ASP A 256 -39.22 18.88 -43.62
C ASP A 256 -38.78 20.00 -42.66
N GLY A 257 -38.50 19.66 -41.40
CA GLY A 257 -38.11 20.62 -40.34
C GLY A 257 -36.73 21.25 -40.57
N GLU A 258 -36.46 22.38 -39.92
CA GLU A 258 -35.20 23.14 -40.07
C GLU A 258 -33.98 22.28 -39.69
N HIS A 259 -34.12 21.40 -38.70
CA HIS A 259 -33.04 20.54 -38.20
C HIS A 259 -33.06 19.13 -38.80
N ALA A 260 -33.90 18.83 -39.80
CA ALA A 260 -33.99 17.49 -40.39
C ALA A 260 -32.64 17.00 -40.94
N ALA A 261 -31.91 17.87 -41.65
CA ALA A 261 -30.57 17.53 -42.15
C ALA A 261 -29.56 17.25 -41.01
N LEU A 262 -29.65 18.00 -39.90
CA LEU A 262 -28.80 17.80 -38.72
C LEU A 262 -29.14 16.50 -37.99
N ALA A 263 -30.43 16.19 -37.82
CA ALA A 263 -30.89 14.94 -37.22
C ALA A 263 -30.41 13.72 -38.01
N GLN A 264 -30.48 13.79 -39.35
CA GLN A 264 -29.98 12.74 -40.23
C GLN A 264 -28.46 12.54 -40.05
N ALA A 265 -27.69 13.63 -40.05
CA ALA A 265 -26.25 13.59 -39.82
C ALA A 265 -25.89 13.03 -38.43
N LYS A 266 -26.68 13.35 -37.39
CA LYS A 266 -26.52 12.82 -36.03
C LYS A 266 -26.78 11.32 -35.95
N ILE A 267 -27.80 10.82 -36.65
CA ILE A 267 -28.04 9.37 -36.76
C ILE A 267 -26.86 8.68 -37.44
N GLU A 268 -26.33 9.24 -38.53
CA GLU A 268 -25.16 8.69 -39.21
C GLU A 268 -23.92 8.69 -38.32
N GLU A 269 -23.69 9.78 -37.56
CA GLU A 269 -22.61 9.87 -36.56
C GLU A 269 -22.74 8.81 -35.47
N ILE A 270 -23.93 8.65 -34.88
CA ILE A 270 -24.21 7.65 -33.84
C ILE A 270 -23.99 6.23 -34.38
N ARG A 271 -24.46 5.94 -35.60
CA ARG A 271 -24.27 4.63 -36.23
C ARG A 271 -22.82 4.35 -36.63
N ALA A 272 -22.04 5.39 -36.93
CA ALA A 272 -20.63 5.28 -37.28
C ALA A 272 -19.72 5.04 -36.06
N GLU A 273 -20.21 5.30 -34.84
CA GLU A 273 -19.48 5.08 -33.60
C GLU A 273 -19.78 3.70 -33.00
N PRO A 274 -18.93 2.67 -33.25
CA PRO A 274 -19.16 1.34 -32.69
C PRO A 274 -19.09 1.37 -31.16
N ASN A 275 -19.98 0.62 -30.51
CA ASN A 275 -20.03 0.49 -29.05
C ASN A 275 -20.26 1.82 -28.30
N ARG A 276 -20.83 2.86 -28.93
CA ARG A 276 -21.14 4.15 -28.29
C ARG A 276 -21.90 4.00 -26.97
N ALA A 277 -22.91 3.13 -26.93
CA ALA A 277 -23.68 2.87 -25.72
C ALA A 277 -22.80 2.33 -24.57
N ALA A 278 -21.84 1.44 -24.87
CA ALA A 278 -20.92 0.89 -23.87
C ALA A 278 -19.91 1.94 -23.38
N ARG A 279 -19.41 2.81 -24.28
CA ARG A 279 -18.56 3.94 -23.90
C ARG A 279 -19.28 4.90 -22.94
N LEU A 280 -20.50 5.30 -23.30
CA LEU A 280 -21.31 6.20 -22.47
C LEU A 280 -21.64 5.56 -21.12
N ALA A 281 -21.91 4.26 -21.09
CA ALA A 281 -22.11 3.52 -19.84
C ALA A 281 -20.86 3.55 -18.94
N GLU A 282 -19.67 3.34 -19.49
CA GLU A 282 -18.42 3.44 -18.71
C GLU A 282 -18.13 4.88 -18.25
N GLU A 283 -18.42 5.88 -19.08
CA GLU A 283 -18.29 7.29 -18.70
C GLU A 283 -19.23 7.66 -17.56
N ALA A 284 -20.46 7.15 -17.56
CA ALA A 284 -21.43 7.35 -16.49
C ALA A 284 -20.99 6.75 -15.14
N LEU A 285 -20.07 5.77 -15.15
CA LEU A 285 -19.46 5.24 -13.92
C LEU A 285 -18.55 6.28 -13.23
N ASN A 286 -18.19 7.38 -13.92
CA ASN A 286 -17.38 8.46 -13.39
C ASN A 286 -16.06 7.98 -12.73
N LEU A 287 -15.45 6.94 -13.31
CA LEU A 287 -14.25 6.30 -12.75
C LEU A 287 -13.10 7.29 -12.61
N ASN A 288 -12.65 7.47 -11.36
CA ASN A 288 -11.50 8.30 -11.04
C ASN A 288 -10.19 7.60 -11.44
N ARG A 289 -9.07 8.32 -11.35
CA ARG A 289 -7.76 7.82 -11.78
C ARG A 289 -7.29 6.60 -10.99
N ASP A 290 -7.61 6.52 -9.71
CA ASP A 290 -7.16 5.42 -8.84
C ASP A 290 -7.99 4.16 -9.08
N GLN A 291 -9.31 4.29 -9.27
CA GLN A 291 -10.18 3.19 -9.73
C GLN A 291 -9.72 2.65 -11.08
N ARG A 292 -9.31 3.52 -12.01
CA ARG A 292 -8.75 3.07 -13.30
C ARG A 292 -7.42 2.34 -13.15
N ARG A 293 -6.59 2.72 -12.18
CA ARG A 293 -5.33 2.00 -11.87
C ARG A 293 -5.60 0.64 -11.24
N GLU A 294 -6.61 0.55 -10.38
CA GLU A 294 -7.08 -0.69 -9.78
C GLU A 294 -7.51 -1.68 -10.86
N ILE A 295 -8.42 -1.28 -11.76
CA ILE A 295 -8.82 -2.08 -12.93
C ILE A 295 -7.62 -2.55 -13.77
N GLN A 296 -6.65 -1.66 -14.03
CA GLN A 296 -5.41 -2.05 -14.75
C GLN A 296 -4.56 -3.06 -13.98
N ARG A 297 -4.51 -2.96 -12.64
CA ARG A 297 -3.83 -3.93 -11.78
C ARG A 297 -4.55 -5.27 -11.79
N ASP A 298 -5.87 -5.28 -11.72
CA ASP A 298 -6.70 -6.48 -11.70
C ASP A 298 -6.58 -7.24 -13.02
N LEU A 299 -6.65 -6.53 -14.15
CA LEU A 299 -6.33 -7.09 -15.45
C LEU A 299 -4.93 -7.71 -15.48
N SER A 300 -3.93 -7.06 -14.87
CA SER A 300 -2.56 -7.59 -14.83
C SER A 300 -2.43 -8.84 -13.95
N ILE A 301 -3.11 -8.89 -12.81
CA ILE A 301 -3.16 -10.06 -11.91
C ILE A 301 -3.79 -11.27 -12.61
N LEU A 302 -4.79 -11.00 -13.46
CA LEU A 302 -5.48 -11.98 -14.28
C LEU A 302 -4.77 -12.30 -15.61
N ASP A 303 -3.51 -11.88 -15.77
CA ASP A 303 -2.67 -12.10 -16.96
C ASP A 303 -3.13 -11.38 -18.25
N TYR A 304 -4.06 -10.41 -18.16
CA TYR A 304 -4.44 -9.51 -19.24
C TYR A 304 -3.60 -8.24 -19.23
N ASN A 305 -2.57 -8.18 -20.05
CA ASN A 305 -1.60 -7.06 -20.03
C ASN A 305 -2.19 -5.71 -20.55
N PRO A 306 -2.40 -4.69 -19.68
CA PRO A 306 -2.90 -3.37 -20.08
C PRO A 306 -1.82 -2.45 -20.69
N ARG A 307 -0.56 -2.90 -20.76
CA ARG A 307 0.63 -2.13 -21.18
C ARG A 307 0.95 -0.92 -20.28
N GLY A 308 0.66 -1.04 -18.99
CA GLY A 308 0.97 -0.03 -17.97
C GLY A 308 -0.17 0.15 -16.97
N ILE A 309 0.17 0.63 -15.77
CA ILE A 309 -0.79 0.98 -14.71
C ILE A 309 -0.61 2.47 -14.41
N ASP A 310 -1.34 3.31 -15.12
CA ASP A 310 -1.20 4.78 -15.12
C ASP A 310 -2.52 5.53 -14.82
N GLY A 311 -3.64 4.81 -14.82
CA GLY A 311 -5.00 5.32 -14.65
C GLY A 311 -5.62 5.89 -15.93
N ILE A 312 -5.00 5.65 -17.09
CA ILE A 312 -5.45 6.11 -18.41
C ILE A 312 -5.79 4.90 -19.27
N PHE A 313 -7.05 4.77 -19.69
CA PHE A 313 -7.46 3.68 -20.59
C PHE A 313 -7.10 3.96 -22.04
N GLY A 314 -5.82 3.75 -22.37
CA GLY A 314 -5.31 3.77 -23.74
C GLY A 314 -5.55 2.45 -24.51
N PRO A 315 -4.98 2.32 -25.72
CA PRO A 315 -5.15 1.13 -26.56
C PRO A 315 -4.70 -0.19 -25.90
N GLY A 316 -3.74 -0.12 -24.96
CA GLY A 316 -3.30 -1.26 -24.16
C GLY A 316 -4.40 -1.78 -23.24
N SER A 317 -4.94 -0.92 -22.37
CA SER A 317 -6.02 -1.29 -21.44
C SER A 317 -7.29 -1.68 -22.19
N ARG A 318 -7.66 -0.97 -23.27
CA ARG A 318 -8.81 -1.33 -24.11
C ARG A 318 -8.67 -2.74 -24.68
N GLY A 319 -7.49 -3.08 -25.19
CA GLY A 319 -7.20 -4.44 -25.68
C GLY A 319 -7.22 -5.51 -24.59
N ALA A 320 -6.78 -5.19 -23.37
CA ALA A 320 -6.86 -6.10 -22.22
C ALA A 320 -8.31 -6.35 -21.80
N ILE A 321 -9.12 -5.29 -21.69
CA ILE A 321 -10.56 -5.35 -21.40
C ILE A 321 -11.28 -6.20 -22.45
N THR A 322 -11.02 -5.98 -23.74
CA THR A 322 -11.63 -6.78 -24.81
C THR A 322 -11.33 -8.27 -24.67
N LYS A 323 -10.08 -8.64 -24.35
CA LYS A 323 -9.71 -10.05 -24.14
C LYS A 323 -10.40 -10.65 -22.92
N TRP A 324 -10.39 -9.93 -21.81
CA TRP A 324 -11.08 -10.35 -20.59
C TRP A 324 -12.59 -10.52 -20.81
N GLN A 325 -13.22 -9.62 -21.56
CA GLN A 325 -14.62 -9.71 -21.97
C GLN A 325 -14.88 -10.97 -22.80
N GLN A 326 -14.05 -11.24 -23.81
CA GLN A 326 -14.17 -12.42 -24.68
C GLN A 326 -14.08 -13.72 -23.88
N GLU A 327 -13.10 -13.85 -22.98
CA GLU A 327 -12.91 -15.04 -22.15
C GLU A 327 -14.04 -15.22 -21.12
N ASN A 328 -14.69 -14.13 -20.70
CA ASN A 328 -15.85 -14.15 -19.81
C ASN A 328 -17.20 -14.21 -20.54
N ALA A 329 -17.20 -14.42 -21.86
CA ALA A 329 -18.40 -14.48 -22.71
C ALA A 329 -19.28 -13.21 -22.66
N PHE A 330 -18.67 -12.05 -22.50
CA PHE A 330 -19.29 -10.75 -22.68
C PHE A 330 -19.09 -10.22 -24.10
N ASP A 331 -19.93 -9.25 -24.48
CA ASP A 331 -19.68 -8.47 -25.69
C ASP A 331 -18.34 -7.72 -25.58
N ALA A 332 -17.48 -7.93 -26.57
CA ALA A 332 -16.09 -7.47 -26.58
C ALA A 332 -15.97 -5.99 -26.95
N THR A 333 -16.69 -5.13 -26.23
CA THR A 333 -16.87 -3.70 -26.54
C THR A 333 -15.64 -2.85 -26.23
N SER A 334 -14.69 -3.36 -25.44
CA SER A 334 -13.53 -2.65 -24.86
C SER A 334 -13.88 -1.63 -23.76
N TYR A 335 -15.16 -1.51 -23.40
CA TYR A 335 -15.66 -0.64 -22.34
C TYR A 335 -16.32 -1.45 -21.24
N LEU A 336 -16.11 -1.06 -19.98
CA LEU A 336 -16.58 -1.82 -18.82
C LEU A 336 -17.92 -1.28 -18.30
N THR A 337 -18.82 -2.20 -17.95
CA THR A 337 -20.05 -1.91 -17.18
C THR A 337 -19.81 -2.14 -15.68
N ARG A 338 -20.74 -1.68 -14.82
CA ARG A 338 -20.63 -1.91 -13.36
C ARG A 338 -20.59 -3.40 -13.00
N ASP A 339 -21.46 -4.21 -13.59
CA ASP A 339 -21.46 -5.66 -13.37
C ASP A 339 -20.15 -6.34 -13.82
N GLN A 340 -19.57 -5.84 -14.92
CA GLN A 340 -18.28 -6.33 -15.41
C GLN A 340 -17.14 -5.95 -14.46
N LEU A 341 -17.16 -4.75 -13.87
CA LEU A 341 -16.20 -4.35 -12.85
C LEU A 341 -16.28 -5.27 -11.63
N THR A 342 -17.47 -5.45 -11.05
CA THR A 342 -17.65 -6.35 -9.90
C THR A 342 -17.14 -7.77 -10.17
N ARG A 343 -17.34 -8.29 -11.38
CA ARG A 343 -16.82 -9.60 -11.77
C ARG A 343 -15.30 -9.61 -11.98
N LEU A 344 -14.74 -8.57 -12.57
CA LEU A 344 -13.29 -8.42 -12.75
C LEU A 344 -12.60 -8.38 -11.38
N ASP A 345 -13.12 -7.56 -10.47
CA ASP A 345 -12.60 -7.38 -9.11
C ASP A 345 -12.63 -8.70 -8.34
N ALA A 346 -13.77 -9.40 -8.32
CA ALA A 346 -13.90 -10.69 -7.66
C ALA A 346 -12.96 -11.78 -8.23
N GLN A 347 -12.70 -11.76 -9.54
CA GLN A 347 -11.72 -12.67 -10.15
C GLN A 347 -10.30 -12.32 -9.73
N ALA A 348 -9.96 -11.04 -9.72
CA ALA A 348 -8.63 -10.55 -9.35
C ALA A 348 -8.34 -10.81 -7.87
N GLU A 349 -9.30 -10.57 -6.97
CA GLU A 349 -9.20 -10.90 -5.55
C GLU A 349 -8.94 -12.39 -5.33
N LYS A 350 -9.73 -13.25 -5.98
CA LYS A 350 -9.52 -14.70 -5.91
C LYS A 350 -8.12 -15.09 -6.39
N ARG A 351 -7.67 -14.52 -7.52
CA ARG A 351 -6.36 -14.82 -8.08
C ARG A 351 -5.22 -14.31 -7.18
N ALA A 352 -5.40 -13.15 -6.56
CA ALA A 352 -4.45 -12.59 -5.60
C ALA A 352 -4.31 -13.51 -4.37
N ALA A 353 -5.43 -13.99 -3.82
CA ALA A 353 -5.43 -14.93 -2.70
C ALA A 353 -4.74 -16.26 -3.05
N GLU A 354 -4.96 -16.79 -4.26
CA GLU A 354 -4.27 -18.00 -4.75
C GLU A 354 -2.75 -17.78 -4.84
N LEU A 355 -2.31 -16.64 -5.37
CA LEU A 355 -0.89 -16.30 -5.50
C LEU A 355 -0.21 -16.11 -4.13
N GLU A 356 -0.91 -15.50 -3.18
CA GLU A 356 -0.44 -15.36 -1.80
C GLU A 356 -0.29 -16.71 -1.12
N ALA A 357 -1.29 -17.58 -1.23
CA ALA A 357 -1.24 -18.94 -0.69
C ALA A 357 -0.09 -19.76 -1.31
N GLU A 358 0.15 -19.63 -2.62
CA GLU A 358 1.28 -20.28 -3.29
C GLU A 358 2.63 -19.72 -2.81
N ALA A 359 2.74 -18.40 -2.65
CA ALA A 359 3.95 -17.76 -2.13
C ALA A 359 4.24 -18.20 -0.68
N GLU A 360 3.21 -18.28 0.16
CA GLU A 360 3.28 -18.79 1.52
C GLU A 360 3.77 -20.24 1.54
N ALA A 361 3.14 -21.12 0.75
CA ALA A 361 3.52 -22.53 0.67
C ALA A 361 4.98 -22.71 0.22
N ARG A 362 5.43 -21.91 -0.77
CA ARG A 362 6.84 -21.91 -1.20
C ARG A 362 7.77 -21.43 -0.09
N ARG A 363 7.41 -20.38 0.65
CA ARG A 363 8.21 -19.87 1.77
C ARG A 363 8.34 -20.91 2.88
N VAL A 364 7.23 -21.50 3.30
CA VAL A 364 7.20 -22.56 4.33
C VAL A 364 8.07 -23.75 3.91
N GLU A 365 7.99 -24.18 2.66
CA GLU A 365 8.82 -25.28 2.15
C GLU A 365 10.31 -24.91 2.11
N GLN A 366 10.66 -23.69 1.68
CA GLN A 366 12.05 -23.20 1.72
C GLN A 366 12.59 -23.14 3.16
N GLU A 367 11.82 -22.61 4.10
CA GLU A 367 12.19 -22.59 5.52
C GLU A 367 12.33 -24.00 6.10
N ARG A 368 11.46 -24.94 5.70
CA ARG A 368 11.57 -26.35 6.10
C ARG A 368 12.88 -26.96 5.61
N GLN A 369 13.24 -26.72 4.36
CA GLN A 369 14.52 -27.18 3.78
C GLN A 369 15.73 -26.53 4.46
N ASP A 370 15.67 -25.22 4.72
CA ASP A 370 16.68 -24.48 5.47
C ASP A 370 16.86 -25.07 6.88
N ARG A 371 15.78 -25.22 7.65
CA ARG A 371 15.81 -25.83 9.00
C ARG A 371 16.38 -27.24 9.01
N ALA A 372 16.03 -28.06 8.01
CA ALA A 372 16.60 -29.40 7.87
C ALA A 372 18.11 -29.34 7.59
N TYR A 373 18.54 -28.47 6.68
CA TYR A 373 19.96 -28.29 6.36
C TYR A 373 20.76 -27.73 7.53
N TRP A 374 20.19 -26.79 8.30
CA TRP A 374 20.76 -26.29 9.54
C TRP A 374 20.97 -27.42 10.56
N ALA A 375 19.97 -28.27 10.76
CA ALA A 375 20.05 -29.41 11.67
C ALA A 375 21.18 -30.40 11.31
N GLU A 376 21.44 -30.59 10.01
CA GLU A 376 22.50 -31.47 9.51
C GLU A 376 23.90 -30.84 9.57
N THR A 377 24.01 -29.52 9.44
CA THR A 377 25.29 -28.83 9.25
C THR A 377 25.65 -27.90 10.42
N GLY A 378 24.95 -26.78 10.56
CA GLY A 378 25.32 -25.70 11.47
C GLY A 378 24.86 -25.87 12.92
N ALA A 379 23.90 -26.77 13.20
CA ALA A 379 23.32 -26.91 14.53
C ALA A 379 24.33 -27.34 15.61
N ALA A 380 25.33 -28.15 15.24
CA ALA A 380 26.43 -28.55 16.13
C ALA A 380 27.31 -27.36 16.56
N GLY A 381 27.31 -26.27 15.80
CA GLY A 381 28.02 -25.03 16.11
C GLY A 381 29.53 -25.06 15.81
N ASP A 382 30.01 -26.03 15.04
CA ASP A 382 31.40 -26.04 14.58
C ASP A 382 31.61 -25.13 13.35
N GLU A 383 32.82 -24.58 13.22
CA GLU A 383 33.17 -23.62 12.17
C GLU A 383 32.90 -24.13 10.75
N ALA A 384 33.19 -25.41 10.50
CA ALA A 384 33.03 -26.01 9.18
C ALA A 384 31.55 -26.11 8.80
N GLY A 385 30.72 -26.65 9.71
CA GLY A 385 29.27 -26.74 9.55
C GLY A 385 28.61 -25.38 9.37
N LEU A 386 28.99 -24.39 10.18
CA LEU A 386 28.47 -23.01 10.09
C LEU A 386 28.81 -22.36 8.74
N ARG A 387 30.03 -22.51 8.23
CA ARG A 387 30.44 -21.97 6.91
C ARG A 387 29.75 -22.68 5.75
N VAL A 388 29.53 -24.00 5.86
CA VAL A 388 28.79 -24.78 4.87
C VAL A 388 27.33 -24.33 4.81
N TYR A 389 26.68 -24.13 5.96
CA TYR A 389 25.34 -23.57 6.06
C TYR A 389 25.24 -22.21 5.37
N LEU A 390 26.06 -21.24 5.77
CA LEU A 390 26.05 -19.87 5.24
C LEU A 390 26.35 -19.79 3.73
N LYS A 391 27.11 -20.75 3.19
CA LYS A 391 27.36 -20.82 1.75
C LYS A 391 26.09 -21.17 0.96
N ARG A 392 25.21 -22.00 1.54
CA ARG A 392 23.97 -22.46 0.89
C ARG A 392 22.79 -21.52 1.16
N TYR A 393 22.68 -21.04 2.40
CA TYR A 393 21.62 -20.16 2.89
C TYR A 393 22.23 -18.89 3.50
N PRO A 394 22.77 -17.97 2.67
CA PRO A 394 23.39 -16.74 3.16
C PRO A 394 22.38 -15.81 3.86
N ASP A 395 21.13 -15.84 3.44
CA ASP A 395 20.00 -15.07 4.00
C ASP A 395 18.94 -15.99 4.63
N GLY A 396 19.36 -17.19 5.08
CA GLY A 396 18.48 -18.18 5.71
C GLY A 396 18.04 -17.81 7.12
N VAL A 397 17.10 -18.57 7.66
CA VAL A 397 16.50 -18.38 8.99
C VAL A 397 17.55 -18.40 10.11
N PHE A 398 18.65 -19.12 9.93
CA PHE A 398 19.74 -19.22 10.91
C PHE A 398 21.01 -18.49 10.48
N ALA A 399 20.97 -17.67 9.41
CA ALA A 399 22.16 -16.99 8.91
C ALA A 399 22.79 -16.07 9.95
N GLU A 400 21.98 -15.25 10.63
CA GLU A 400 22.46 -14.37 11.72
C GLU A 400 23.10 -15.18 12.85
N VAL A 401 22.40 -16.21 13.34
CA VAL A 401 22.91 -17.10 14.40
C VAL A 401 24.22 -17.76 13.99
N ALA A 402 24.33 -18.19 12.73
CA ALA A 402 25.53 -18.83 12.22
C ALA A 402 26.71 -17.86 12.13
N GLN A 403 26.45 -16.63 11.67
CA GLN A 403 27.46 -15.56 11.59
C GLN A 403 27.97 -15.17 12.98
N GLU A 404 27.07 -15.00 13.95
CA GLU A 404 27.45 -14.68 15.33
C GLU A 404 28.33 -15.77 15.96
N ARG A 405 27.91 -17.05 15.83
CA ARG A 405 28.71 -18.18 16.34
C ARG A 405 30.07 -18.26 15.67
N LEU A 406 30.12 -18.05 14.36
CA LEU A 406 31.38 -18.05 13.60
C LEU A 406 32.29 -16.92 14.04
N ALA A 407 31.75 -15.71 14.28
CA ALA A 407 32.51 -14.58 14.77
C ALA A 407 33.16 -14.85 16.14
N VAL A 408 32.45 -15.52 17.05
CA VAL A 408 32.99 -15.93 18.35
C VAL A 408 34.15 -16.91 18.18
N ILE A 409 34.03 -17.90 17.29
CA ILE A 409 35.09 -18.87 17.00
C ILE A 409 36.31 -18.15 16.40
N ASP A 410 36.09 -17.29 15.41
CA ASP A 410 37.16 -16.56 14.73
C ASP A 410 37.87 -15.57 15.66
N GLU A 411 37.15 -14.92 16.58
CA GLU A 411 37.75 -14.10 17.65
C GLU A 411 38.58 -14.96 18.62
N GLY A 412 38.06 -16.10 19.06
CA GLY A 412 38.79 -17.03 19.92
C GLY A 412 40.12 -17.49 19.31
N LYS A 413 40.10 -17.84 18.02
CA LYS A 413 41.32 -18.22 17.28
C LYS A 413 42.31 -17.07 17.14
N ARG A 414 41.82 -15.85 16.86
CA ARG A 414 42.68 -14.65 16.80
C ARG A 414 43.33 -14.38 18.15
N ALA A 415 42.58 -14.51 19.24
CA ALA A 415 43.10 -14.35 20.60
C ALA A 415 44.16 -15.42 20.94
N GLU A 416 43.92 -16.68 20.58
CA GLU A 416 44.89 -17.76 20.80
C GLU A 416 46.17 -17.55 19.99
N ALA A 417 46.06 -17.22 18.71
CA ALA A 417 47.21 -16.90 17.86
C ALA A 417 48.01 -15.71 18.42
N ALA A 418 47.33 -14.64 18.88
CA ALA A 418 47.97 -13.49 19.49
C ALA A 418 48.67 -13.84 20.82
N ALA A 419 48.10 -14.77 21.62
CA ALA A 419 48.72 -15.25 22.84
C ALA A 419 49.97 -16.09 22.56
N GLN A 420 49.92 -16.98 21.55
CA GLN A 420 51.06 -17.78 21.11
C GLN A 420 52.19 -16.91 20.57
N ASP A 421 51.86 -15.91 19.75
CA ASP A 421 52.81 -14.93 19.22
C ASP A 421 53.51 -14.15 20.35
N ARG A 422 52.74 -13.64 21.31
CA ARG A 422 53.28 -12.96 22.49
C ARG A 422 54.18 -13.86 23.33
N ALA A 423 53.78 -15.12 23.57
CA ALA A 423 54.60 -16.05 24.33
C ALA A 423 55.94 -16.37 23.61
N ALA A 424 55.90 -16.57 22.29
CA ALA A 424 57.11 -16.77 21.49
C ALA A 424 58.02 -15.55 21.51
N TRP A 425 57.44 -14.34 21.45
CA TRP A 425 58.18 -13.09 21.59
C TRP A 425 58.83 -12.94 22.98
N ASP A 426 58.09 -13.22 24.06
CA ASP A 426 58.62 -13.13 25.42
C ASP A 426 59.82 -14.07 25.62
N VAL A 427 59.79 -15.28 25.03
CA VAL A 427 60.94 -16.20 25.02
C VAL A 427 62.14 -15.61 24.27
N ALA A 428 61.91 -15.02 23.10
CA ALA A 428 62.97 -14.39 22.31
C ALA A 428 63.61 -13.20 23.05
N VAL A 429 62.80 -12.37 23.69
CA VAL A 429 63.24 -11.23 24.50
C VAL A 429 63.99 -11.69 25.75
N GLN A 430 63.55 -12.74 26.43
CA GLN A 430 64.25 -13.29 27.60
C GLN A 430 65.63 -13.85 27.24
N ALA A 431 65.75 -14.55 26.10
CA ALA A 431 67.03 -15.05 25.63
C ALA A 431 67.94 -13.92 25.12
N ASN A 432 67.34 -12.90 24.47
CA ASN A 432 68.00 -11.73 23.88
C ASN A 432 69.26 -12.10 23.06
N THR A 433 69.09 -12.98 22.08
CA THR A 433 70.15 -13.37 21.13
C THR A 433 69.63 -13.29 19.70
N GLU A 434 70.53 -13.08 18.73
CA GLU A 434 70.19 -13.04 17.30
C GLU A 434 69.46 -14.33 16.86
N ALA A 435 69.93 -15.49 17.34
CA ALA A 435 69.32 -16.79 17.06
C ALA A 435 67.86 -16.86 17.55
N ALA A 436 67.59 -16.44 18.79
CA ALA A 436 66.25 -16.49 19.35
C ALA A 436 65.25 -15.59 18.60
N TYR A 437 65.67 -14.39 18.16
CA TYR A 437 64.81 -13.53 17.35
C TYR A 437 64.58 -14.09 15.93
N ARG A 438 65.57 -14.79 15.34
CA ARG A 438 65.38 -15.50 14.05
C ARG A 438 64.44 -16.70 14.19
N ASP A 439 64.54 -17.44 15.28
CA ASP A 439 63.65 -18.55 15.58
C ASP A 439 62.20 -18.05 15.75
N TYR A 440 62.02 -16.93 16.46
CA TYR A 440 60.73 -16.24 16.54
C TYR A 440 60.19 -15.86 15.15
N LEU A 441 61.00 -15.23 14.30
CA LEU A 441 60.57 -14.86 12.93
C LEU A 441 60.25 -16.07 12.05
N THR A 442 60.86 -17.22 12.32
CA THR A 442 60.58 -18.47 11.60
C THR A 442 59.27 -19.10 12.08
N ALA A 443 59.03 -19.07 13.40
CA ALA A 443 57.81 -19.59 14.00
C ALA A 443 56.59 -18.68 13.75
N MET A 444 56.79 -17.36 13.76
CA MET A 444 55.76 -16.33 13.61
C MET A 444 56.13 -15.31 12.51
N PRO A 445 56.14 -15.71 11.22
CA PRO A 445 56.61 -14.84 10.13
C PRO A 445 55.82 -13.55 9.95
N SER A 446 54.54 -13.58 10.33
CA SER A 446 53.61 -12.45 10.30
C SER A 446 53.08 -12.10 11.68
N GLY A 447 53.84 -12.41 12.74
CA GLY A 447 53.50 -12.03 14.12
C GLY A 447 53.52 -10.52 14.32
N ALA A 448 52.85 -10.06 15.37
CA ALA A 448 52.75 -8.64 15.72
C ALA A 448 54.13 -8.02 16.06
N PHE A 449 55.09 -8.83 16.51
CA PHE A 449 56.44 -8.39 16.89
C PHE A 449 57.50 -8.69 15.82
N ALA A 450 57.09 -9.07 14.60
CA ALA A 450 58.04 -9.41 13.54
C ALA A 450 58.97 -8.25 13.17
N GLU A 451 58.45 -7.02 13.11
CA GLU A 451 59.28 -5.84 12.83
C GLU A 451 60.22 -5.51 13.98
N ASP A 452 59.76 -5.68 15.23
CA ASP A 452 60.61 -5.48 16.41
C ASP A 452 61.75 -6.51 16.45
N ALA A 453 61.48 -7.77 16.14
CA ALA A 453 62.49 -8.83 16.06
C ALA A 453 63.55 -8.53 14.99
N LYS A 454 63.13 -8.07 13.80
CA LYS A 454 64.05 -7.66 12.72
C LYS A 454 64.93 -6.49 13.15
N ALA A 455 64.35 -5.50 13.83
CA ALA A 455 65.10 -4.36 14.35
C ALA A 455 66.17 -4.80 15.37
N ARG A 456 65.82 -5.69 16.33
CA ARG A 456 66.78 -6.24 17.30
C ARG A 456 67.93 -6.99 16.65
N ILE A 457 67.65 -7.82 15.64
CA ILE A 457 68.69 -8.52 14.88
C ILE A 457 69.62 -7.53 14.19
N ALA A 458 69.09 -6.48 13.56
CA ALA A 458 69.90 -5.47 12.89
C ALA A 458 70.81 -4.72 13.86
N GLU A 459 70.29 -4.33 15.03
CA GLU A 459 71.07 -3.70 16.11
C GLU A 459 72.22 -4.60 16.58
N MET A 460 71.93 -5.88 16.86
CA MET A 460 72.93 -6.87 17.28
C MET A 460 73.99 -7.09 16.20
N THR A 461 73.57 -7.28 14.95
CA THR A 461 74.48 -7.46 13.81
C THR A 461 75.41 -6.26 13.66
N GLN A 462 74.87 -5.04 13.80
CA GLN A 462 75.66 -3.82 13.74
C GLN A 462 76.63 -3.71 14.93
N ALA A 463 76.22 -4.10 16.13
CA ALA A 463 77.09 -4.12 17.30
C ALA A 463 78.24 -5.11 17.15
N ASP A 464 77.97 -6.33 16.64
CA ASP A 464 78.98 -7.35 16.38
C ASP A 464 79.95 -6.93 15.28
N GLN A 465 79.44 -6.36 14.18
CA GLN A 465 80.27 -5.78 13.12
C GLN A 465 81.19 -4.69 13.66
N ASN A 466 80.67 -3.77 14.47
CA ASN A 466 81.46 -2.71 15.10
C ASN A 466 82.54 -3.29 16.03
N ALA A 467 82.21 -4.32 16.81
CA ALA A 467 83.17 -4.98 17.70
C ALA A 467 84.29 -5.67 16.91
N ASP A 468 83.95 -6.38 15.82
CA ASP A 468 84.91 -7.02 14.93
C ASP A 468 85.81 -6.01 14.21
N GLU A 469 85.26 -4.87 13.78
CA GLU A 469 86.02 -3.77 13.19
C GLU A 469 86.99 -3.16 14.20
N ILE A 470 86.54 -2.95 15.45
CA ILE A 470 87.39 -2.46 16.55
C ILE A 470 88.53 -3.47 16.83
N ALA A 471 88.23 -4.76 16.94
CA ALA A 471 89.23 -5.80 17.19
C ALA A 471 90.23 -5.96 16.02
N ARG A 472 89.79 -5.75 14.77
CA ARG A 472 90.68 -5.66 13.61
C ARG A 472 91.57 -4.41 13.68
N ALA A 473 91.00 -3.25 14.00
CA ALA A 473 91.72 -2.00 14.08
C ALA A 473 92.77 -2.00 15.20
N GLU A 474 92.46 -2.63 16.35
CA GLU A 474 93.41 -2.84 17.42
C GLU A 474 94.62 -3.68 16.97
N ARG A 475 94.37 -4.81 16.29
CA ARG A 475 95.45 -5.65 15.72
C ARG A 475 96.30 -4.90 14.70
N ILE A 476 95.68 -4.05 13.87
CA ILE A 476 96.39 -3.20 12.90
C ILE A 476 97.31 -2.23 13.65
N GLU A 477 96.81 -1.54 14.70
CA GLU A 477 97.62 -0.62 15.49
C GLU A 477 98.80 -1.33 16.18
N GLN A 478 98.58 -2.53 16.72
CA GLN A 478 99.64 -3.35 17.32
C GLN A 478 100.74 -3.70 16.28
N ASN A 479 100.36 -3.99 15.04
CA ASN A 479 101.29 -4.29 13.95
C ASN A 479 102.10 -3.07 13.47
N LEU A 480 101.64 -1.84 13.71
CA LEU A 480 102.43 -0.63 13.41
C LEU A 480 103.69 -0.51 14.28
N ARG A 481 103.81 -1.30 15.36
CA ARG A 481 104.99 -1.33 16.26
C ARG A 481 105.45 0.07 16.69
N LEU A 482 104.48 0.93 17.02
CA LEU A 482 104.74 2.31 17.43
C LEU A 482 105.56 2.33 18.72
N ASN A 483 106.77 2.90 18.66
CA ASN A 483 107.61 3.07 19.84
C ASN A 483 107.06 4.16 20.79
N SER A 484 107.52 4.19 22.04
CA SER A 484 107.02 5.12 23.07
C SER A 484 107.17 6.59 22.66
N GLY A 485 108.22 6.95 21.91
CA GLY A 485 108.42 8.30 21.39
C GLY A 485 107.38 8.70 20.34
N THR A 486 107.08 7.82 19.39
CA THR A 486 106.05 8.04 18.35
C THR A 486 104.65 8.13 18.96
N ARG A 487 104.34 7.30 19.96
CA ARG A 487 103.05 7.38 20.68
C ARG A 487 102.88 8.71 21.42
N ARG A 488 103.92 9.19 22.10
CA ARG A 488 103.90 10.51 22.76
C ARG A 488 103.71 11.65 21.76
N LEU A 489 104.38 11.59 20.61
CA LEU A 489 104.21 12.58 19.54
C LEU A 489 102.79 12.59 18.98
N ILE A 490 102.15 11.42 18.85
CA ILE A 490 100.75 11.29 18.43
C ILE A 490 99.82 11.98 19.45
N GLU A 491 100.02 11.76 20.75
CA GLU A 491 99.25 12.42 21.81
C GLU A 491 99.48 13.93 21.84
N GLU A 492 100.74 14.38 21.76
CA GLU A 492 101.05 15.81 21.66
C GLU A 492 100.32 16.43 20.46
N ARG A 493 100.25 15.70 19.33
CA ARG A 493 99.56 16.20 18.15
C ARG A 493 98.05 16.26 18.33
N LEU A 494 97.44 15.22 18.89
CA LEU A 494 96.01 15.22 19.23
C LEU A 494 95.69 16.35 20.23
N GLN A 495 96.61 16.68 21.14
CA GLN A 495 96.47 17.80 22.07
C GLN A 495 96.56 19.15 21.35
N ALA A 496 97.53 19.33 20.43
CA ALA A 496 97.69 20.54 19.64
C ALA A 496 96.47 20.81 18.73
N LEU A 497 95.80 19.77 18.25
CA LEU A 497 94.54 19.85 17.51
C LEU A 497 93.31 20.09 18.43
N GLY A 498 93.51 20.25 19.74
CA GLY A 498 92.44 20.52 20.70
C GLY A 498 91.54 19.31 21.01
N LEU A 499 91.94 18.09 20.62
CA LEU A 499 91.10 16.88 20.73
C LEU A 499 91.13 16.22 22.12
N LYS A 500 91.95 16.75 23.03
CA LYS A 500 92.05 16.40 24.47
C LYS A 500 92.38 14.92 24.72
N PRO A 501 93.57 14.44 24.33
CA PRO A 501 93.99 13.06 24.55
C PRO A 501 94.24 12.74 26.03
N GLY A 502 94.57 13.72 26.88
CA GLY A 502 94.88 13.48 28.29
C GLY A 502 96.32 13.86 28.61
N ALA A 503 96.99 13.07 29.46
CA ALA A 503 98.41 13.23 29.72
C ALA A 503 99.21 12.72 28.50
N VAL A 504 100.25 13.46 28.10
CA VAL A 504 101.11 13.10 26.97
C VAL A 504 102.29 12.28 27.49
N ASP A 505 102.03 11.01 27.79
CA ASP A 505 103.00 10.11 28.40
C ASP A 505 103.45 8.98 27.45
N GLY A 506 102.73 8.76 26.34
CA GLY A 506 102.95 7.71 25.35
C GLY A 506 102.12 6.46 25.59
N VAL A 507 101.18 6.47 26.53
CA VAL A 507 100.27 5.35 26.86
C VAL A 507 98.86 5.67 26.38
N PHE A 508 98.38 4.95 25.36
CA PHE A 508 97.05 5.20 24.79
C PHE A 508 95.92 4.64 25.68
N ASP A 509 95.50 5.44 26.65
CA ASP A 509 94.36 5.16 27.54
C ASP A 509 93.00 5.52 26.90
N ASP A 510 91.90 5.34 27.63
CA ASP A 510 90.55 5.66 27.17
C ASP A 510 90.36 7.13 26.73
N LYS A 511 91.09 8.07 27.32
CA LYS A 511 91.04 9.49 26.93
C LYS A 511 91.73 9.65 25.57
N THR A 512 92.89 9.04 25.37
CA THR A 512 93.58 9.05 24.08
C THR A 512 92.75 8.32 23.00
N ARG A 513 92.12 7.17 23.32
CA ARG A 513 91.19 6.47 22.40
C ARG A 513 90.01 7.33 21.98
N ARG A 514 89.40 8.08 22.91
CA ARG A 514 88.34 9.04 22.59
C ARG A 514 88.86 10.18 21.72
N ALA A 515 90.06 10.70 21.96
CA ALA A 515 90.66 11.73 21.13
C ALA A 515 90.96 11.24 19.71
N ILE A 516 91.42 9.99 19.56
CA ILE A 516 91.60 9.33 18.25
C ILE A 516 90.25 9.19 17.54
N ARG A 517 89.18 8.74 18.22
CA ARG A 517 87.83 8.68 17.63
C ARG A 517 87.34 10.06 17.16
N ARG A 518 87.56 11.11 17.95
CA ARG A 518 87.22 12.49 17.56
C ARG A 518 88.00 12.93 16.33
N TYR A 519 89.30 12.61 16.27
CA TYR A 519 90.13 12.89 15.09
C TYR A 519 89.57 12.17 13.86
N GLN A 520 89.29 10.87 13.99
CA GLN A 520 88.75 10.05 12.91
C GLN A 520 87.40 10.58 12.41
N THR A 521 86.51 10.95 13.35
CA THR A 521 85.22 11.55 13.04
C THR A 521 85.37 12.88 12.30
N ALA A 522 86.21 13.78 12.81
CA ALA A 522 86.44 15.10 12.22
C ALA A 522 87.04 15.04 10.81
N ARG A 523 87.68 13.92 10.45
CA ARG A 523 88.30 13.68 9.14
C ARG A 523 87.53 12.70 8.27
N GLN A 524 86.32 12.30 8.67
CA GLN A 524 85.45 11.38 7.94
C GLN A 524 86.16 10.06 7.56
N ILE A 525 87.04 9.58 8.45
CA ILE A 525 87.68 8.27 8.34
C ILE A 525 87.04 7.31 9.35
N THR A 526 87.12 5.99 9.11
CA THR A 526 86.45 4.98 9.94
C THR A 526 86.78 5.16 11.42
N VAL A 527 85.74 5.33 12.24
CA VAL A 527 85.86 5.72 13.66
C VAL A 527 86.04 4.49 14.55
N THR A 528 87.26 3.97 14.60
CA THR A 528 87.59 2.77 15.38
C THR A 528 88.18 3.11 16.76
N GLY A 529 88.79 4.29 16.91
CA GLY A 529 89.57 4.69 18.09
C GLY A 529 90.99 4.13 18.13
N TYR A 530 91.39 3.42 17.08
CA TYR A 530 92.71 2.84 16.90
C TYR A 530 93.37 3.38 15.64
N LEU A 531 94.69 3.50 15.65
CA LEU A 531 95.45 4.07 14.54
C LEU A 531 95.79 3.01 13.49
N ASN A 532 95.64 3.37 12.22
CA ASN A 532 96.25 2.67 11.09
C ASN A 532 97.34 3.56 10.45
N GLN A 533 98.11 3.01 9.50
CA GLN A 533 99.21 3.74 8.86
C GLN A 533 98.75 5.06 8.22
N GLU A 534 97.59 5.06 7.57
CA GLU A 534 96.99 6.24 6.97
C GLU A 534 96.64 7.31 8.03
N THR A 535 96.01 6.91 9.13
CA THR A 535 95.62 7.81 10.22
C THR A 535 96.85 8.43 10.87
N VAL A 536 97.93 7.66 11.06
CA VAL A 536 99.20 8.19 11.59
C VAL A 536 99.79 9.21 10.62
N VAL A 537 99.88 8.89 9.32
CA VAL A 537 100.44 9.81 8.31
C VAL A 537 99.61 11.10 8.22
N ARG A 538 98.28 11.00 8.16
CA ARG A 538 97.39 12.16 8.12
C ARG A 538 97.49 13.00 9.40
N LEU A 539 97.57 12.38 10.58
CA LEU A 539 97.72 13.09 11.84
C LEU A 539 99.06 13.85 11.90
N MET A 540 100.13 13.24 11.39
CA MET A 540 101.46 13.84 11.30
C MET A 540 101.56 14.94 10.23
N ALA A 541 100.78 14.85 9.15
CA ALA A 541 100.73 15.86 8.08
C ALA A 541 99.85 17.06 8.45
N ASP A 542 98.68 16.83 9.06
CA ASP A 542 97.78 17.87 9.57
C ASP A 542 98.49 18.73 10.62
N SER A 543 99.36 18.10 11.41
CA SER A 543 100.77 18.50 11.60
C SER A 543 101.22 19.95 11.37
N ILE A 544 101.46 20.16 10.07
CA ILE A 544 102.53 20.99 9.55
C ILE A 544 101.94 22.26 8.90
N PHE A 545 100.66 22.25 8.59
CA PHE A 545 99.93 23.41 8.08
C PHE A 545 99.17 24.06 9.23
N LYS A 546 99.72 25.17 9.74
CA LYS A 546 99.00 26.16 10.54
C LYS A 546 98.25 27.12 9.63
#